data_AF-A0A1A9KLG7-F1
#
_entry.id   AF-A0A1A9KLG7-F1
#
_cell.length_a   1.000
_cell.length_b   1.000
_cell.length_c   1.000
_cell.angle_alpha   90.00
_cell.angle_beta   90.00
_cell.angle_gamma   90.00
#
_symmetry.space_group_name_H-M   'P 1'
#
loop_
_entity.id
_entity.type
_entity.pdbx_description
1 polymer ?
#
loop_
_entity_poly.entity_id
_entity_poly.type
_entity_poly.pdbx_seq_one_letter_code
_entity_poly.pdbx_strand_id
1 'polypeptide(L)'
;MEMRQLFLGYPEFVWQGLFSLGSTLIAGLIIAFVTTFYLKKKDEITRVAGVILEKRINSEQTILDFLEDASFSLEMRREDSEPLYQLLSKSGLETPHGPHFQYAKIFESHDAFQEFFRLFEQQISRNKLWLSKEVRFHLELMQGYFSWINAGLLTMQRIPLPDGIYLSDDEWRALSDKVILLQGISLDNEVKGLIARLEVLMVESIYRLNFKRSKSSFMRNGFLNRETKKIIRILSRKTLLGTQREHTVTLIILLVYQIKGLDPEQLDIGTLLDKYPEIHADAS
;
A
#
# COMPACT_ATOMS: atom_id res chain seq x y z
N MET A 1 36.12 67.70 -30.83
CA MET A 1 34.93 68.53 -31.15
C MET A 1 34.31 68.08 -32.49
N GLU A 2 34.20 66.78 -32.74
CA GLU A 2 33.69 66.24 -34.02
C GLU A 2 32.37 65.47 -33.87
N MET A 3 32.06 64.95 -32.67
CA MET A 3 30.79 64.24 -32.41
C MET A 3 29.54 65.14 -32.43
N ARG A 4 29.69 66.48 -32.31
CA ARG A 4 28.55 67.41 -32.34
C ARG A 4 28.16 67.88 -33.74
N GLN A 5 29.05 67.79 -34.74
CA GLN A 5 28.74 68.21 -36.11
C GLN A 5 28.09 67.10 -36.95
N LEU A 6 28.34 65.83 -36.62
CA LEU A 6 27.64 64.69 -37.24
C LEU A 6 26.15 64.62 -36.85
N PHE A 7 25.76 65.19 -35.71
CA PHE A 7 24.38 65.17 -35.22
C PHE A 7 23.47 66.26 -35.83
N LEU A 8 24.05 67.32 -36.41
CA LEU A 8 23.33 68.52 -36.86
C LEU A 8 23.07 68.59 -38.38
N GLY A 9 23.49 67.59 -39.16
CA GLY A 9 23.39 67.61 -40.63
C GLY A 9 22.28 66.74 -41.25
N TYR A 10 21.58 65.92 -40.46
CA TYR A 10 20.55 65.00 -40.98
C TYR A 10 19.14 65.51 -40.68
N PRO A 11 18.20 65.47 -41.65
CA PRO A 11 16.81 65.88 -41.45
C PRO A 11 16.14 65.13 -40.30
N GLU A 12 15.27 65.79 -39.53
CA GLU A 12 14.56 65.19 -38.38
C GLU A 12 13.81 63.90 -38.73
N PHE A 13 13.29 63.78 -39.96
CA PHE A 13 12.60 62.57 -40.43
C PHE A 13 13.53 61.35 -40.50
N VAL A 14 14.83 61.53 -40.79
CA VAL A 14 15.81 60.44 -40.84
C VAL A 14 16.07 59.91 -39.44
N TRP A 15 16.19 60.80 -38.45
CA TRP A 15 16.35 60.42 -37.06
C TRP A 15 15.11 59.72 -36.51
N GLN A 16 13.91 60.24 -36.76
CA GLN A 16 12.67 59.59 -36.34
C GLN A 16 12.49 58.20 -36.99
N GLY A 17 12.82 58.06 -38.27
CA GLY A 17 12.81 56.77 -38.97
C GLY A 17 13.80 55.77 -38.38
N LEU A 18 15.02 56.21 -38.05
CA LEU A 18 16.04 55.36 -37.44
C LEU A 18 15.67 54.92 -36.03
N PHE A 19 15.10 55.81 -35.20
CA PHE A 19 14.60 55.47 -33.86
C PHE A 19 13.39 54.53 -33.91
N SER A 20 12.48 54.71 -34.87
CA SER A 20 11.33 53.81 -35.07
C SER A 20 11.76 52.42 -35.55
N LEU A 21 12.72 52.34 -36.48
CA LEU A 21 13.30 51.06 -36.90
C LEU A 21 14.06 50.38 -35.76
N GLY A 22 14.88 51.13 -35.02
CA GLY A 22 15.63 50.62 -33.87
C GLY A 22 14.72 50.10 -32.76
N SER A 23 13.65 50.83 -32.42
CA SER A 23 12.69 50.39 -31.40
C SER A 23 11.92 49.14 -31.84
N THR A 24 11.53 49.06 -33.11
CA THR A 24 10.85 47.89 -33.68
C THR A 24 11.77 46.66 -33.70
N LEU A 25 13.04 46.84 -34.06
CA LEU A 25 14.05 45.77 -34.04
C LEU A 25 14.31 45.24 -32.62
N ILE A 26 14.46 46.15 -31.65
CA ILE A 26 14.66 45.78 -30.24
C ILE A 26 13.42 45.06 -29.70
N ALA A 27 12.23 45.56 -29.97
CA ALA A 27 10.99 44.90 -29.58
C ALA A 27 10.87 43.50 -30.22
N GLY A 28 11.18 43.38 -31.52
CA GLY A 28 11.22 42.10 -32.23
C GLY A 28 12.23 41.12 -31.65
N LEU A 29 13.44 41.59 -31.29
CA LEU A 29 14.47 40.78 -30.63
C LEU A 29 14.04 40.31 -29.24
N ILE A 30 13.42 41.17 -28.43
CA ILE A 30 12.92 40.81 -27.11
C ILE A 30 11.82 39.76 -27.24
N ILE A 31 10.86 39.94 -28.16
CA ILE A 31 9.78 38.98 -28.39
C ILE A 31 10.36 37.64 -28.88
N ALA A 32 11.29 37.66 -29.84
CA ALA A 32 11.94 36.45 -30.34
C ALA A 32 12.70 35.71 -29.23
N PHE A 33 13.43 36.44 -28.39
CA PHE A 33 14.15 35.90 -27.25
C PHE A 33 13.19 35.26 -26.23
N VAL A 34 12.17 35.99 -25.78
CA VAL A 34 11.19 35.50 -24.80
C VAL A 34 10.45 34.28 -25.36
N THR A 35 10.01 34.32 -26.62
CA THR A 35 9.31 33.21 -27.27
C THR A 35 10.20 31.97 -27.34
N THR A 36 11.47 32.13 -27.74
CA THR A 36 12.42 31.01 -27.85
C THR A 36 12.70 30.37 -26.48
N PHE A 37 12.97 31.18 -25.45
CA PHE A 37 13.21 30.68 -24.10
C PHE A 37 11.97 30.02 -23.50
N TYR A 38 10.80 30.62 -23.69
CA TYR A 38 9.53 30.08 -23.19
C TYR A 38 9.18 28.75 -23.86
N LEU A 39 9.26 28.67 -25.19
CA LEU A 39 8.98 27.44 -25.94
C LEU A 39 9.97 26.33 -25.58
N LYS A 40 11.27 26.64 -25.52
CA LYS A 40 12.30 25.66 -25.14
C LYS A 40 12.08 25.14 -23.71
N LYS A 41 11.75 26.03 -22.77
CA LYS A 41 11.43 25.64 -21.39
C LYS A 41 10.17 24.79 -21.33
N LYS A 42 9.13 25.13 -22.11
CA LYS A 42 7.88 24.35 -22.18
C LYS A 42 8.12 22.96 -22.75
N ASP A 43 8.92 22.85 -23.81
CA ASP A 43 9.27 21.56 -24.42
C ASP A 43 10.06 20.66 -23.46
N GLU A 44 11.03 21.24 -22.74
CA GLU A 44 11.78 20.52 -21.70
C GLU A 44 10.87 20.01 -20.57
N ILE A 45 9.93 20.85 -20.10
CA ILE A 45 8.94 20.44 -19.09
C ILE A 45 8.08 19.28 -19.61
N THR A 46 7.60 19.35 -20.85
CA THR A 46 6.80 18.28 -21.47
C THR A 46 7.61 16.99 -21.60
N ARG A 47 8.87 17.07 -22.03
CA ARG A 47 9.76 15.91 -22.14
C ARG A 47 9.98 15.25 -20.78
N VAL A 48 10.29 16.03 -19.75
CA VAL A 48 10.47 15.51 -18.38
C VAL A 48 9.19 14.91 -17.83
N ALA A 49 8.04 15.55 -18.07
CA ALA A 49 6.73 15.02 -17.71
C ALA A 49 6.45 13.65 -18.38
N GLY A 50 6.81 13.51 -19.65
CA GLY A 50 6.71 12.23 -20.39
C GLY A 50 7.56 11.13 -19.76
N VAL A 51 8.82 11.41 -19.44
CA VAL A 51 9.71 10.43 -18.77
C VAL A 51 9.18 10.03 -17.40
N ILE A 52 8.66 10.98 -16.61
CA ILE A 52 8.09 10.68 -15.29
C ILE A 52 6.84 9.80 -15.43
N LEU A 53 5.98 10.07 -16.42
CA LEU A 53 4.81 9.26 -16.69
C LEU A 53 5.20 7.83 -17.08
N GLU A 54 6.17 7.68 -17.98
CA GLU A 54 6.68 6.36 -18.38
C GLU A 54 7.21 5.57 -17.18
N LYS A 55 8.04 6.20 -16.34
CA LYS A 55 8.55 5.56 -15.12
C LYS A 55 7.44 5.18 -14.15
N ARG A 56 6.40 6.01 -14.02
CA ARG A 56 5.25 5.70 -13.18
C ARG A 56 4.47 4.51 -13.73
N ILE A 57 4.12 4.50 -15.02
CA ILE A 57 3.39 3.40 -15.65
C ILE A 57 4.15 2.09 -15.45
N ASN A 58 5.46 2.08 -15.74
CA ASN A 58 6.29 0.89 -15.57
C ASN A 58 6.34 0.42 -14.11
N SER A 59 6.45 1.35 -13.15
CA SER A 59 6.43 1.03 -11.73
C SER A 59 5.08 0.49 -11.25
N GLU A 60 3.98 1.07 -11.70
CA GLU A 60 2.62 0.63 -11.33
C GLU A 60 2.32 -0.74 -11.96
N GLN A 61 2.67 -0.95 -13.23
CA GLN A 61 2.53 -2.24 -13.90
C GLN A 61 3.35 -3.33 -13.22
N THR A 62 4.62 -3.07 -12.87
CA THR A 62 5.46 -4.06 -12.15
C THR A 62 4.81 -4.51 -10.83
N ILE A 63 4.13 -3.61 -10.13
CA ILE A 63 3.44 -3.93 -8.88
C ILE A 63 2.16 -4.73 -9.14
N LEU A 64 1.40 -4.39 -10.18
CA LEU A 64 0.19 -5.13 -10.55
C LEU A 64 0.53 -6.55 -11.00
N ASP A 65 1.50 -6.71 -11.90
CA ASP A 65 1.94 -8.03 -12.37
C ASP A 65 2.37 -8.92 -11.19
N PHE A 66 3.07 -8.35 -10.21
CA PHE A 66 3.44 -9.04 -8.97
C PHE A 66 2.23 -9.46 -8.13
N LEU A 67 1.25 -8.56 -7.97
CA LEU A 67 0.05 -8.84 -7.18
C LEU A 67 -0.90 -9.81 -7.88
N GLU A 68 -0.99 -9.76 -9.21
CA GLU A 68 -1.80 -10.67 -10.02
C GLU A 68 -1.33 -12.11 -9.82
N ASP A 69 -0.02 -12.37 -9.97
CA ASP A 69 0.59 -13.67 -9.74
C ASP A 69 0.35 -14.17 -8.30
N ALA A 70 0.50 -13.27 -7.31
CA ALA A 70 0.25 -13.58 -5.91
C ALA A 70 -1.24 -13.81 -5.59
N SER A 71 -2.15 -13.20 -6.33
CA SER A 71 -3.60 -13.26 -6.11
C SER A 71 -4.28 -14.48 -6.74
N PHE A 72 -3.51 -15.32 -7.44
CA PHE A 72 -4.03 -16.53 -8.08
C PHE A 72 -4.85 -17.36 -7.07
N SER A 73 -6.14 -17.49 -7.35
CA SER A 73 -7.10 -18.11 -6.43
C SER A 73 -7.08 -19.63 -6.61
N LEU A 74 -6.97 -20.34 -5.49
CA LEU A 74 -7.11 -21.79 -5.41
C LEU A 74 -8.50 -22.12 -4.87
N GLU A 75 -9.10 -23.19 -5.40
CA GLU A 75 -10.38 -23.72 -4.90
C GLU A 75 -10.13 -24.93 -4.01
N MET A 76 -10.71 -24.91 -2.81
CA MET A 76 -10.60 -26.04 -1.89
C MET A 76 -11.61 -27.13 -2.24
N ARG A 77 -11.18 -28.40 -2.15
CA ARG A 77 -12.07 -29.55 -2.31
C ARG A 77 -13.07 -29.58 -1.15
N ARG A 78 -14.31 -29.99 -1.46
CA ARG A 78 -15.43 -29.99 -0.49
C ARG A 78 -15.18 -30.88 0.74
N GLU A 79 -14.45 -31.98 0.56
CA GLU A 79 -14.14 -32.93 1.63
C GLU A 79 -13.20 -32.30 2.69
N ASP A 80 -12.30 -31.43 2.24
CA ASP A 80 -11.33 -30.74 3.10
C ASP A 80 -11.90 -29.46 3.71
N SER A 81 -12.94 -28.89 3.10
CA SER A 81 -13.51 -27.60 3.52
C SER A 81 -14.53 -27.70 4.66
N GLU A 82 -15.28 -28.81 4.75
CA GLU A 82 -16.33 -28.97 5.77
C GLU A 82 -15.80 -28.91 7.22
N PRO A 83 -14.67 -29.56 7.58
CA PRO A 83 -14.09 -29.45 8.92
C PRO A 83 -13.62 -28.02 9.25
N LEU A 84 -13.09 -27.31 8.24
CA LEU A 84 -12.63 -25.93 8.41
C LEU A 84 -13.81 -24.96 8.55
N TYR A 85 -14.90 -25.19 7.82
CA TYR A 85 -16.13 -24.42 7.93
C TYR A 85 -16.73 -24.49 9.34
N GLN A 86 -16.76 -25.69 9.93
CA GLN A 86 -17.22 -25.86 11.32
C GLN A 86 -16.32 -25.12 12.31
N LEU A 87 -15.01 -25.11 12.07
CA LEU A 87 -14.03 -24.45 12.93
C LEU A 87 -14.15 -22.91 12.85
N LEU A 88 -14.29 -22.37 11.64
CA LEU A 88 -14.57 -20.94 11.41
C LEU A 88 -15.89 -20.52 12.05
N SER A 89 -16.94 -21.31 11.85
CA SER A 89 -18.27 -21.05 12.43
C SER A 89 -18.23 -21.02 13.96
N LYS A 90 -17.50 -21.94 14.60
CA LYS A 90 -17.32 -21.96 16.06
C LYS A 90 -16.59 -20.72 16.59
N SER A 91 -15.67 -20.17 15.81
CA SER A 91 -14.94 -18.93 16.18
C SER A 91 -15.74 -17.65 15.93
N GLY A 92 -16.90 -17.73 15.25
CA GLY A 92 -17.71 -16.58 14.88
C GLY A 92 -17.25 -15.87 13.59
N LEU A 93 -16.38 -16.51 12.79
CA LEU A 93 -15.96 -15.97 11.50
C LEU A 93 -16.98 -16.34 10.43
N GLU A 94 -17.60 -15.33 9.83
CA GLU A 94 -18.56 -15.49 8.74
C GLU A 94 -17.84 -15.83 7.42
N THR A 95 -18.35 -16.84 6.70
CA THR A 95 -17.87 -17.18 5.37
C THR A 95 -19.01 -16.94 4.36
N PRO A 96 -18.81 -16.06 3.36
CA PRO A 96 -19.91 -15.57 2.50
C PRO A 96 -20.47 -16.63 1.54
N HIS A 97 -19.77 -17.75 1.31
CA HIS A 97 -20.14 -18.78 0.34
C HIS A 97 -20.27 -20.19 0.95
N GLY A 98 -20.46 -20.29 2.28
CA GLY A 98 -20.53 -21.57 2.96
C GLY A 98 -19.20 -22.36 2.86
N PRO A 99 -19.23 -23.70 2.75
CA PRO A 99 -18.01 -24.52 2.69
C PRO A 99 -17.29 -24.46 1.32
N HIS A 100 -17.69 -23.58 0.41
CA HIS A 100 -16.99 -23.37 -0.85
C HIS A 100 -15.92 -22.29 -0.68
N PHE A 101 -14.71 -22.72 -0.32
CA PHE A 101 -13.61 -21.81 -0.06
C PHE A 101 -12.75 -21.56 -1.29
N GLN A 102 -12.49 -20.28 -1.53
CA GLN A 102 -11.44 -19.79 -2.40
C GLN A 102 -10.47 -18.97 -1.57
N TYR A 103 -9.18 -19.09 -1.87
CA TYR A 103 -8.13 -18.32 -1.21
C TYR A 103 -6.97 -18.09 -2.17
N ALA A 104 -6.25 -16.98 -1.99
CA ALA A 104 -5.06 -16.71 -2.78
C ALA A 104 -3.93 -17.69 -2.42
N LYS A 105 -3.17 -18.15 -3.42
CA LYS A 105 -2.05 -19.11 -3.26
C LYS A 105 -1.05 -18.72 -2.19
N ILE A 106 -0.85 -17.43 -1.96
CA ILE A 106 0.04 -16.92 -0.89
C ILE A 106 -0.36 -17.36 0.52
N PHE A 107 -1.62 -17.75 0.73
CA PHE A 107 -2.12 -18.25 2.03
C PHE A 107 -2.07 -19.78 2.14
N GLU A 108 -1.47 -20.49 1.19
CA GLU A 108 -1.35 -21.95 1.26
C GLU A 108 -0.43 -22.41 2.40
N SER A 109 0.61 -21.63 2.71
CA SER A 109 1.55 -21.91 3.81
C SER A 109 2.14 -20.64 4.39
N HIS A 110 2.66 -20.74 5.60
CA HIS A 110 3.40 -19.69 6.26
C HIS A 110 4.59 -19.20 5.41
N ASP A 111 5.36 -20.12 4.85
CA ASP A 111 6.56 -19.77 4.08
C ASP A 111 6.21 -19.06 2.77
N ALA A 112 5.15 -19.49 2.08
CA ALA A 112 4.63 -18.79 0.90
C ALA A 112 4.19 -17.35 1.25
N PHE A 113 3.50 -17.18 2.37
CA PHE A 113 3.06 -15.87 2.83
C PHE A 113 4.25 -14.95 3.20
N GLN A 114 5.24 -15.46 3.94
CA GLN A 114 6.43 -14.70 4.32
C GLN A 114 7.21 -14.24 3.08
N GLU A 115 7.41 -15.14 2.11
CA GLU A 115 8.12 -14.80 0.89
C GLU A 115 7.37 -13.75 0.08
N PHE A 116 6.04 -13.92 -0.07
CA PHE A 116 5.20 -12.89 -0.67
C PHE A 116 5.33 -11.55 0.05
N PHE A 117 5.20 -11.52 1.38
CA PHE A 117 5.22 -10.29 2.15
C PHE A 117 6.57 -9.56 2.01
N ARG A 118 7.67 -10.31 2.11
CA ARG A 118 9.03 -9.80 1.89
C ARG A 118 9.21 -9.21 0.48
N LEU A 119 8.74 -9.92 -0.55
CA LEU A 119 8.81 -9.45 -1.94
C LEU A 119 7.91 -8.23 -2.17
N PHE A 120 6.74 -8.19 -1.56
CA PHE A 120 5.81 -7.07 -1.63
C PHE A 120 6.44 -5.78 -1.07
N GLU A 121 7.04 -5.85 0.12
CA GLU A 121 7.77 -4.72 0.70
C GLU A 121 8.92 -4.25 -0.21
N GLN A 122 9.61 -5.19 -0.86
CA GLN A 122 10.66 -4.89 -1.83
C GLN A 122 10.10 -4.17 -3.07
N GLN A 123 8.95 -4.59 -3.60
CA GLN A 123 8.30 -3.93 -4.74
C GLN A 123 7.89 -2.50 -4.41
N ILE A 124 7.31 -2.27 -3.22
CA ILE A 124 6.96 -0.93 -2.74
C ILE A 124 8.22 -0.06 -2.66
N SER A 125 9.27 -0.55 -2.00
CA SER A 125 10.51 0.21 -1.77
C SER A 125 11.21 0.61 -3.08
N ARG A 126 11.33 -0.33 -4.03
CA ARG A 126 11.95 -0.10 -5.34
C ARG A 126 11.22 0.94 -6.18
N ASN A 127 9.88 0.94 -6.12
CA ASN A 127 9.05 1.76 -7.00
C ASN A 127 8.54 3.06 -6.35
N LYS A 128 8.69 3.22 -5.02
CA LYS A 128 8.14 4.32 -4.20
C LYS A 128 8.33 5.72 -4.77
N LEU A 129 9.44 5.97 -5.48
CA LEU A 129 9.75 7.29 -6.03
C LEU A 129 8.73 7.75 -7.08
N TRP A 130 8.25 6.82 -7.90
CA TRP A 130 7.45 7.11 -9.10
C TRP A 130 5.95 7.08 -8.84
N LEU A 131 5.54 6.48 -7.72
CA LEU A 131 4.14 6.32 -7.34
C LEU A 131 3.49 7.64 -6.90
N SER A 132 2.21 7.79 -7.26
CA SER A 132 1.35 8.85 -6.74
C SER A 132 1.20 8.77 -5.22
N LYS A 133 0.66 9.83 -4.62
CA LYS A 133 0.46 9.85 -3.16
C LYS A 133 -0.59 8.82 -2.74
N GLU A 134 -1.65 8.72 -3.52
CA GLU A 134 -2.81 7.88 -3.28
C GLU A 134 -2.46 6.39 -3.43
N VAL A 135 -1.76 6.03 -4.51
CA VAL A 135 -1.26 4.66 -4.74
C VAL A 135 -0.32 4.24 -3.63
N ARG A 136 0.63 5.11 -3.26
CA ARG A 136 1.59 4.84 -2.17
C ARG A 136 0.90 4.65 -0.83
N PHE A 137 -0.06 5.51 -0.49
CA PHE A 137 -0.84 5.38 0.75
C PHE A 137 -1.59 4.05 0.78
N HIS A 138 -2.17 3.62 -0.34
CA HIS A 138 -2.90 2.37 -0.42
C HIS A 138 -1.98 1.14 -0.34
N LEU A 139 -0.80 1.18 -0.96
CA LEU A 139 0.21 0.14 -0.81
C LEU A 139 0.73 0.03 0.63
N GLU A 140 0.94 1.14 1.31
CA GLU A 140 1.34 1.15 2.72
C GLU A 140 0.20 0.66 3.63
N LEU A 141 -1.08 0.92 3.28
CA LEU A 141 -2.23 0.30 3.93
C LEU A 141 -2.21 -1.22 3.78
N MET A 142 -1.98 -1.73 2.56
CA MET A 142 -1.83 -3.17 2.30
C MET A 142 -0.62 -3.77 3.04
N GLN A 143 0.50 -3.06 3.11
CA GLN A 143 1.66 -3.50 3.88
C GLN A 143 1.32 -3.63 5.37
N GLY A 144 0.62 -2.64 5.93
CA GLY A 144 0.11 -2.72 7.31
C GLY A 144 -0.88 -3.86 7.52
N TYR A 145 -1.74 -4.12 6.54
CA TYR A 145 -2.68 -5.23 6.53
C TYR A 145 -1.98 -6.59 6.63
N PHE A 146 -1.03 -6.87 5.74
CA PHE A 146 -0.26 -8.11 5.76
C PHE A 146 0.67 -8.21 6.98
N SER A 147 1.19 -7.08 7.46
CA SER A 147 1.95 -7.04 8.71
C SER A 147 1.11 -7.44 9.92
N TRP A 148 -0.18 -7.09 9.96
CA TRP A 148 -1.09 -7.53 11.02
C TRP A 148 -1.40 -9.03 10.96
N ILE A 149 -1.59 -9.59 9.76
CA ILE A 149 -1.71 -11.04 9.57
C ILE A 149 -0.46 -11.74 10.13
N ASN A 150 0.73 -11.26 9.75
CA ASN A 150 1.99 -11.79 10.26
C ASN A 150 2.12 -11.67 11.79
N ALA A 151 1.76 -10.51 12.35
CA ALA A 151 1.77 -10.28 13.80
C ALA A 151 0.78 -11.20 14.54
N GLY A 152 -0.36 -11.53 13.91
CA GLY A 152 -1.32 -12.50 14.41
C GLY A 152 -0.69 -13.87 14.64
N LEU A 153 0.19 -14.34 13.76
CA LEU A 153 0.91 -15.59 13.97
C LEU A 153 1.84 -15.55 15.19
N LEU A 154 2.49 -14.41 15.44
CA LEU A 154 3.34 -14.27 16.62
C LEU A 154 2.55 -14.36 17.94
N THR A 155 1.22 -14.13 17.91
CA THR A 155 0.38 -14.31 19.10
C THR A 155 0.26 -15.78 19.52
N MET A 156 0.45 -16.73 18.61
CA MET A 156 0.39 -18.18 18.90
C MET A 156 1.38 -18.61 19.97
N GLN A 157 2.59 -18.03 19.93
CA GLN A 157 3.65 -18.30 20.90
C GLN A 157 3.39 -17.66 22.28
N ARG A 158 2.46 -16.71 22.34
CA ARG A 158 2.14 -15.95 23.56
C ARG A 158 0.93 -16.52 24.30
N ILE A 159 0.24 -17.50 23.74
CA ILE A 159 -0.92 -18.12 24.40
C ILE A 159 -0.45 -18.87 25.65
N PRO A 160 -1.05 -18.59 26.83
CA PRO A 160 -0.71 -19.28 28.06
C PRO A 160 -1.12 -20.75 27.94
N LEU A 161 -0.15 -21.62 28.14
CA LEU A 161 -0.34 -23.06 28.25
C LEU A 161 -0.05 -23.50 29.70
N PRO A 162 -0.61 -24.64 30.16
CA PRO A 162 -0.27 -25.19 31.46
C PRO A 162 1.24 -25.36 31.65
N ASP A 163 1.72 -25.21 32.88
CA ASP A 163 3.15 -25.20 33.21
C ASP A 163 3.89 -26.41 32.63
N GLY A 164 4.96 -26.14 31.86
CA GLY A 164 5.79 -27.16 31.22
C GLY A 164 5.32 -27.59 29.82
N ILE A 165 4.19 -27.09 29.32
CA ILE A 165 3.70 -27.35 27.95
C ILE A 165 4.08 -26.18 27.04
N TYR A 166 4.89 -26.45 26.04
CA TYR A 166 5.27 -25.48 25.00
C TYR A 166 4.97 -26.04 23.61
N LEU A 167 4.72 -25.16 22.65
CA LEU A 167 4.70 -25.53 21.24
C LEU A 167 6.13 -25.85 20.79
N SER A 168 6.32 -27.05 20.26
CA SER A 168 7.55 -27.40 19.51
C SER A 168 7.58 -26.66 18.17
N ASP A 169 8.76 -26.59 17.56
CA ASP A 169 8.94 -25.91 16.28
C ASP A 169 8.07 -26.52 15.16
N ASP A 170 7.92 -27.86 15.16
CA ASP A 170 7.10 -28.58 14.18
C ASP A 170 5.60 -28.30 14.36
N GLU A 171 5.12 -28.29 15.62
CA GLU A 171 3.73 -27.92 15.94
C GLU A 171 3.46 -26.45 15.60
N TRP A 172 4.42 -25.57 15.85
CA TRP A 172 4.29 -24.16 15.52
C TRP A 172 4.19 -23.94 14.00
N ARG A 173 4.99 -24.66 13.19
CA ARG A 173 4.89 -24.59 11.73
C ARG A 173 3.54 -25.08 11.23
N ALA A 174 3.11 -26.27 11.67
CA ALA A 174 1.82 -26.83 11.27
C ALA A 174 0.63 -25.94 11.66
N LEU A 175 0.70 -25.34 12.86
CA LEU A 175 -0.29 -24.36 13.30
C LEU A 175 -0.26 -23.08 12.46
N SER A 176 0.94 -22.58 12.16
CA SER A 176 1.12 -21.35 11.35
C SER A 176 0.52 -21.52 9.96
N ASP A 177 0.78 -22.64 9.30
CA ASP A 177 0.20 -22.96 7.99
C ASP A 177 -1.34 -22.96 8.07
N LYS A 178 -1.89 -23.62 9.10
CA LYS A 178 -3.34 -23.72 9.29
C LYS A 178 -3.99 -22.36 9.61
N VAL A 179 -3.37 -21.53 10.43
CA VAL A 179 -3.87 -20.19 10.77
C VAL A 179 -3.80 -19.27 9.55
N ILE A 180 -2.69 -19.28 8.80
CA ILE A 180 -2.55 -18.50 7.57
C ILE A 180 -3.62 -18.89 6.54
N LEU A 181 -3.85 -20.19 6.35
CA LEU A 181 -4.87 -20.67 5.43
C LEU A 181 -6.28 -20.21 5.84
N LEU A 182 -6.63 -20.37 7.11
CA LEU A 182 -7.95 -19.98 7.62
C LEU A 182 -8.17 -18.46 7.55
N GLN A 183 -7.14 -17.67 7.86
CA GLN A 183 -7.18 -16.21 7.66
C GLN A 183 -7.31 -15.86 6.18
N GLY A 184 -6.57 -16.54 5.29
CA GLY A 184 -6.67 -16.36 3.85
C GLY A 184 -8.07 -16.61 3.31
N ILE A 185 -8.72 -17.67 3.76
CA ILE A 185 -10.11 -17.99 3.41
C ILE A 185 -11.08 -16.92 3.94
N SER A 186 -10.94 -16.53 5.20
CA SER A 186 -11.83 -15.53 5.83
C SER A 186 -11.69 -14.14 5.22
N LEU A 187 -10.50 -13.80 4.72
CA LEU A 187 -10.14 -12.46 4.25
C LEU A 187 -10.05 -12.36 2.72
N ASP A 188 -10.32 -13.43 1.98
CA ASP A 188 -10.15 -13.50 0.51
C ASP A 188 -10.83 -12.32 -0.21
N ASN A 189 -12.10 -12.06 0.12
CA ASN A 189 -12.86 -10.94 -0.47
C ASN A 189 -12.26 -9.56 -0.13
N GLU A 190 -11.70 -9.40 1.07
CA GLU A 190 -11.06 -8.15 1.48
C GLU A 190 -9.74 -7.94 0.76
N VAL A 191 -8.92 -8.99 0.62
CA VAL A 191 -7.67 -8.95 -0.14
C VAL A 191 -7.95 -8.61 -1.59
N LYS A 192 -8.94 -9.27 -2.22
CA LYS A 192 -9.39 -8.94 -3.59
C LYS A 192 -9.86 -7.49 -3.70
N GLY A 193 -10.62 -7.01 -2.71
CA GLY A 193 -11.07 -5.61 -2.64
C GLY A 193 -9.92 -4.62 -2.52
N LEU A 194 -8.87 -4.94 -1.76
CA LEU A 194 -7.65 -4.12 -1.65
C LEU A 194 -6.91 -4.04 -2.99
N ILE A 195 -6.77 -5.16 -3.71
CA ILE A 195 -6.11 -5.20 -5.02
C ILE A 195 -6.92 -4.41 -6.06
N ALA A 196 -8.22 -4.66 -6.16
CA ALA A 196 -9.10 -3.92 -7.08
C ALA A 196 -9.09 -2.41 -6.80
N ARG A 197 -9.03 -2.00 -5.53
CA ARG A 197 -8.92 -0.58 -5.17
C ARG A 197 -7.57 0.01 -5.60
N LEU A 198 -6.48 -0.75 -5.51
CA LEU A 198 -5.16 -0.32 -5.96
C LEU A 198 -5.16 -0.06 -7.47
N GLU A 199 -5.72 -0.97 -8.26
CA GLU A 199 -5.84 -0.84 -9.72
C GLU A 199 -6.55 0.45 -10.11
N VAL A 200 -7.72 0.73 -9.49
CA VAL A 200 -8.46 1.97 -9.72
C VAL A 200 -7.61 3.20 -9.40
N LEU A 201 -6.86 3.17 -8.28
CA LEU A 201 -6.01 4.29 -7.89
C LEU A 201 -4.83 4.50 -8.85
N MET A 202 -4.24 3.43 -9.39
CA MET A 202 -3.16 3.51 -10.38
C MET A 202 -3.67 4.11 -11.69
N VAL A 203 -4.81 3.61 -12.19
CA VAL A 203 -5.48 4.14 -13.37
C VAL A 203 -5.79 5.64 -13.20
N GLU A 204 -6.39 6.03 -12.06
CA GLU A 204 -6.64 7.44 -11.75
C GLU A 204 -5.36 8.28 -11.71
N SER A 205 -4.26 7.71 -11.22
CA SER A 205 -2.97 8.38 -11.11
C SER A 205 -2.30 8.65 -12.46
N ILE A 206 -2.53 7.76 -13.44
CA ILE A 206 -2.09 7.92 -14.83
C ILE A 206 -2.93 8.99 -15.53
N TYR A 207 -4.26 8.96 -15.37
CA TYR A 207 -5.16 9.95 -15.98
C TYR A 207 -5.01 11.36 -15.37
N ARG A 208 -4.80 11.46 -14.06
CA ARG A 208 -4.62 12.72 -13.34
C ARG A 208 -3.14 12.94 -13.05
N LEU A 209 -2.38 13.27 -14.09
CA LEU A 209 -0.94 13.58 -14.03
C LEU A 209 -0.64 14.72 -13.05
N ASN A 210 -0.39 14.37 -11.79
CA ASN A 210 0.10 15.29 -10.79
C ASN A 210 1.57 14.96 -10.50
N PHE A 211 2.47 15.78 -11.05
CA PHE A 211 3.93 15.66 -10.86
C PHE A 211 4.41 16.26 -9.53
N LYS A 212 3.51 16.75 -8.67
CA LYS A 212 3.88 17.25 -7.36
C LYS A 212 4.37 16.09 -6.49
N ARG A 213 5.66 16.09 -6.19
CA ARG A 213 6.27 15.15 -5.24
C ARG A 213 5.61 15.32 -3.87
N SER A 214 5.19 14.22 -3.25
CA SER A 214 4.75 14.26 -1.86
C SER A 214 5.89 14.76 -0.97
N LYS A 215 5.63 15.82 -0.19
CA LYS A 215 6.58 16.38 0.79
C LYS A 215 6.48 15.68 2.16
N SER A 216 5.49 14.79 2.36
CA SER A 216 5.36 13.99 3.58
C SER A 216 6.03 12.63 3.39
N SER A 217 6.80 12.22 4.41
CA SER A 217 7.35 10.87 4.52
C SER A 217 6.64 10.15 5.67
N PHE A 218 6.24 8.91 5.43
CA PHE A 218 5.60 8.02 6.39
C PHE A 218 6.51 7.68 7.58
N MET A 219 7.81 7.57 7.32
CA MET A 219 8.82 7.30 8.36
C MET A 219 9.24 8.55 9.16
N ARG A 220 8.69 9.73 8.84
CA ARG A 220 9.02 10.96 9.59
C ARG A 220 8.42 10.85 11.00
N ASN A 221 9.25 11.06 12.03
CA ASN A 221 8.89 10.97 13.45
C ASN A 221 8.48 9.55 13.91
N GLY A 222 9.21 8.51 13.50
CA GLY A 222 9.06 7.17 14.07
C GLY A 222 7.65 6.60 13.94
N PHE A 223 7.04 6.73 12.76
CA PHE A 223 5.68 6.26 12.45
C PHE A 223 4.53 6.96 13.21
N LEU A 224 4.77 8.00 14.01
CA LEU A 224 3.71 8.75 14.71
C LEU A 224 3.04 9.82 13.84
N ASN A 225 3.20 9.75 12.52
CA ASN A 225 2.69 10.77 11.62
C ASN A 225 1.17 10.60 11.37
N ARG A 226 0.52 11.66 10.85
CA ARG A 226 -0.93 11.66 10.57
C ARG A 226 -1.35 10.56 9.61
N GLU A 227 -0.48 10.16 8.69
CA GLU A 227 -0.78 9.17 7.66
C GLU A 227 -0.77 7.75 8.25
N THR A 228 0.19 7.41 9.11
CA THR A 228 0.20 6.15 9.87
C THR A 228 -1.00 6.03 10.80
N LYS A 229 -1.34 7.09 11.55
CA LYS A 229 -2.56 7.09 12.39
C LYS A 229 -3.83 6.86 11.57
N LYS A 230 -3.85 7.36 10.33
CA LYS A 230 -4.96 7.12 9.40
C LYS A 230 -5.00 5.66 8.93
N ILE A 231 -3.85 5.06 8.61
CA ILE A 231 -3.74 3.64 8.25
C ILE A 231 -4.23 2.78 9.41
N ILE A 232 -3.69 2.96 10.62
CA ILE A 232 -4.09 2.21 11.82
C ILE A 232 -5.61 2.30 12.04
N ARG A 233 -6.19 3.50 11.91
CA ARG A 233 -7.64 3.69 12.05
C ARG A 233 -8.45 2.97 10.97
N ILE A 234 -7.96 2.91 9.73
CA ILE A 234 -8.63 2.17 8.65
C ILE A 234 -8.55 0.68 8.96
N LEU A 235 -7.35 0.18 9.29
CA LEU A 235 -7.15 -1.22 9.65
C LEU A 235 -8.06 -1.62 10.82
N SER A 236 -8.06 -0.88 11.93
CA SER A 236 -8.84 -1.26 13.11
C SER A 236 -10.36 -1.15 12.93
N ARG A 237 -10.86 -0.11 12.25
CA ARG A 237 -12.31 0.20 12.23
C ARG A 237 -13.02 -0.12 10.92
N LYS A 238 -12.30 -0.37 9.83
CA LYS A 238 -12.92 -0.51 8.50
C LYS A 238 -12.59 -1.82 7.78
N THR A 239 -11.61 -2.58 8.27
CA THR A 239 -11.28 -3.88 7.69
C THR A 239 -11.93 -5.02 8.45
N LEU A 240 -12.24 -6.11 7.75
CA LEU A 240 -12.66 -7.37 8.35
C LEU A 240 -11.59 -7.87 9.32
N LEU A 241 -10.31 -7.80 8.93
CA LEU A 241 -9.18 -8.14 9.80
C LEU A 241 -9.22 -7.43 11.16
N GLY A 242 -9.53 -6.12 11.18
CA GLY A 242 -9.63 -5.35 12.42
C GLY A 242 -10.91 -5.59 13.20
N THR A 243 -12.05 -5.65 12.51
CA THR A 243 -13.37 -5.82 13.14
C THR A 243 -13.61 -7.22 13.69
N GLN A 244 -13.03 -8.24 13.07
CA GLN A 244 -13.11 -9.65 13.48
C GLN A 244 -11.88 -10.11 14.28
N ARG A 245 -11.10 -9.18 14.84
CA ARG A 245 -9.86 -9.50 15.57
C ARG A 245 -10.10 -10.45 16.74
N GLU A 246 -11.17 -10.25 17.51
CA GLU A 246 -11.50 -11.10 18.67
C GLU A 246 -11.85 -12.53 18.23
N HIS A 247 -12.60 -12.67 17.13
CA HIS A 247 -12.89 -13.96 16.51
C HIS A 247 -11.63 -14.65 16.00
N THR A 248 -10.70 -13.88 15.42
CA THR A 248 -9.39 -14.38 14.96
C THR A 248 -8.52 -14.86 16.12
N VAL A 249 -8.48 -14.13 17.24
CA VAL A 249 -7.75 -14.58 18.44
C VAL A 249 -8.38 -15.83 19.03
N THR A 250 -9.70 -15.89 19.07
CA THR A 250 -10.44 -17.09 19.53
C THR A 250 -10.14 -18.29 18.65
N LEU A 251 -10.12 -18.11 17.32
CA LEU A 251 -9.72 -19.14 16.36
C LEU A 251 -8.33 -19.69 16.67
N ILE A 252 -7.36 -18.81 16.88
CA ILE A 252 -5.97 -19.18 17.15
C ILE A 252 -5.87 -19.98 18.46
N ILE A 253 -6.56 -19.53 19.52
CA ILE A 253 -6.62 -20.21 20.81
C ILE A 253 -7.18 -21.63 20.65
N LEU A 254 -8.32 -21.77 19.96
CA LEU A 254 -8.97 -23.07 19.73
C LEU A 254 -8.02 -24.02 19.02
N LEU A 255 -7.26 -23.54 18.03
CA LEU A 255 -6.30 -24.36 17.29
C LEU A 255 -5.09 -24.79 18.14
N VAL A 256 -4.56 -23.89 18.97
CA VAL A 256 -3.47 -24.21 19.91
C VAL A 256 -3.91 -25.28 20.90
N TYR A 257 -5.09 -25.13 21.49
CA TYR A 257 -5.65 -26.08 22.45
C TYR A 257 -5.95 -27.43 21.80
N GLN A 258 -6.50 -27.43 20.59
CA GLN A 258 -6.77 -28.64 19.82
C GLN A 258 -5.49 -29.44 19.51
N ILE A 259 -4.39 -28.78 19.10
CA ILE A 259 -3.10 -29.44 18.85
C ILE A 259 -2.53 -30.06 20.13
N LYS A 260 -2.71 -29.38 21.27
CA LYS A 260 -2.23 -29.88 22.58
C LYS A 260 -3.17 -30.89 23.24
N GLY A 261 -4.32 -31.21 22.63
CA GLY A 261 -5.31 -32.10 23.22
C GLY A 261 -5.92 -31.55 24.52
N LEU A 262 -5.93 -30.22 24.67
CA LEU A 262 -6.50 -29.52 25.82
C LEU A 262 -7.94 -29.12 25.54
N ASP A 263 -8.78 -29.13 26.57
CA ASP A 263 -10.17 -28.68 26.45
C ASP A 263 -10.23 -27.14 26.52
N PRO A 264 -10.73 -26.45 25.47
CA PRO A 264 -10.85 -24.99 25.48
C PRO A 264 -11.80 -24.46 26.56
N GLU A 265 -12.68 -25.28 27.15
CA GLU A 265 -13.53 -24.86 28.29
C GLU A 265 -12.74 -24.64 29.59
N GLN A 266 -11.50 -25.14 29.67
CA GLN A 266 -10.60 -24.88 30.81
C GLN A 266 -9.94 -23.50 30.74
N LEU A 267 -10.12 -22.77 29.64
CA LEU A 267 -9.54 -21.45 29.42
C LEU A 267 -10.60 -20.38 29.70
N ASP A 268 -10.40 -19.61 30.76
CA ASP A 268 -11.18 -18.40 30.99
C ASP A 268 -10.78 -17.32 29.97
N ILE A 269 -11.56 -17.23 28.88
CA ILE A 269 -11.36 -16.28 27.78
C ILE A 269 -11.36 -14.82 28.32
N GLY A 270 -12.05 -14.56 29.44
CA GLY A 270 -12.08 -13.25 30.09
C GLY A 270 -10.74 -12.82 30.65
N THR A 271 -9.98 -13.72 31.28
CA THR A 271 -8.65 -13.41 31.82
C THR A 271 -7.59 -13.21 30.75
N LEU A 272 -7.80 -13.72 29.52
CA LEU A 272 -6.91 -13.51 28.38
C LEU A 272 -7.04 -12.12 27.77
N LEU A 273 -8.26 -11.62 27.62
CA LEU A 273 -8.49 -10.26 27.12
C LEU A 273 -8.00 -9.20 28.13
N ASP A 274 -8.12 -9.47 29.43
CA ASP A 274 -7.61 -8.60 30.51
C ASP A 274 -6.07 -8.61 30.64
N LYS A 275 -5.39 -9.72 30.31
CA LYS A 275 -3.91 -9.82 30.39
C LYS A 275 -3.17 -9.12 29.26
N TYR A 276 -3.84 -8.82 28.15
CA TYR A 276 -3.26 -8.13 26.99
C TYR A 276 -4.00 -6.81 26.71
N PRO A 277 -3.89 -5.79 27.57
CA PRO A 277 -4.59 -4.52 27.43
C PRO A 277 -4.19 -3.72 26.18
N GLU A 278 -3.08 -4.07 25.51
CA GLU A 278 -2.69 -3.51 24.21
C GLU A 278 -3.69 -3.84 23.08
N ILE A 279 -4.52 -4.86 23.29
CA ILE A 279 -5.66 -5.17 22.43
C ILE A 279 -6.74 -4.07 22.57
N HIS A 280 -6.90 -3.44 23.72
CA HIS A 280 -7.83 -2.32 23.93
C HIS A 280 -7.27 -0.94 23.57
N ALA A 281 -5.95 -0.76 23.61
CA ALA A 281 -5.32 0.56 23.64
C ALA A 281 -5.50 1.43 22.38
N ASP A 282 -5.78 0.85 21.21
CA ASP A 282 -5.95 1.60 19.95
C ASP A 282 -7.41 1.86 19.55
N ALA A 283 -8.38 1.49 20.40
CA ALA A 283 -9.81 1.75 20.16
C ALA A 283 -10.27 3.14 20.63
N SER A 284 -9.47 3.86 21.43
CA SER A 284 -9.77 5.23 21.91
C SER A 284 -9.41 6.31 20.87
#